data_AF-A0A3D0LEM6-F1
#
_entry.id   AF-A0A3D0LEM6-F1
#
_cell.length_a   1.000
_cell.length_b   1.000
_cell.length_c   1.000
_cell.angle_alpha   90.00
_cell.angle_beta   90.00
_cell.angle_gamma   90.00
#
_symmetry.space_group_name_H-M   'P 1'
#
loop_
_entity.id
_entity.type
_entity.pdbx_description
1 polymer ?
#
loop_
_entity_poly.entity_id
_entity_poly.type
_entity_poly.pdbx_seq_one_letter_code
_entity_poly.pdbx_strand_id
1 'polypeptide(L)'
;MDNFSTYQGALEIFRKVNCVSERDNCIIGTIVDISKCKEANDAILGMAALGAVGYIVGSAVGRDKDQQTSRIYDFMYALINFTDTGVGIIPLQGGGMKINPEKLTPVYDAFVFYYYQEMTGITFKNYMGLRKSVKAVTISLANGAQLCFNANMEEKTLPYQQNAMTRLVATYQK
;
A
#
# COMPACT_ATOMS: atom_id res chain seq x y z
N MET A 1 17.03 -13.27 -9.19
CA MET A 1 16.29 -12.02 -9.41
C MET A 1 14.93 -12.19 -8.75
N ASP A 2 14.46 -11.18 -8.03
CA ASP A 2 13.14 -11.25 -7.38
C ASP A 2 12.07 -11.33 -8.45
N ASN A 3 11.24 -12.37 -8.38
CA ASN A 3 10.18 -12.61 -9.33
C ASN A 3 8.85 -12.65 -8.61
N PHE A 4 8.00 -11.65 -8.83
CA PHE A 4 6.67 -11.57 -8.26
C PHE A 4 5.56 -11.91 -9.26
N SER A 5 5.86 -12.59 -10.37
CA SER A 5 4.82 -13.08 -11.29
C SER A 5 3.96 -14.20 -10.68
N THR A 6 4.44 -14.81 -9.61
CA THR A 6 3.74 -15.85 -8.84
C THR A 6 3.49 -15.41 -7.41
N TYR A 7 2.46 -15.99 -6.79
CA TYR A 7 2.15 -15.71 -5.39
C TYR A 7 3.31 -16.06 -4.45
N GLN A 8 3.98 -17.19 -4.66
CA GLN A 8 5.11 -17.61 -3.83
C GLN A 8 6.31 -16.67 -3.97
N GLY A 9 6.62 -16.25 -5.20
CA GLY A 9 7.69 -15.28 -5.40
C GLY A 9 7.37 -13.91 -4.79
N ALA A 10 6.11 -13.46 -4.86
CA ALA A 10 5.68 -12.26 -4.17
C ALA A 10 5.76 -12.40 -2.63
N LEU A 11 5.35 -13.55 -2.08
CA LEU A 11 5.51 -13.87 -0.65
C LEU A 11 6.97 -13.85 -0.21
N GLU A 12 7.90 -14.40 -1.01
CA GLU A 12 9.33 -14.41 -0.71
C GLU A 12 9.90 -12.99 -0.61
N ILE A 13 9.47 -12.07 -1.48
CA ILE A 13 9.85 -10.66 -1.42
C ILE A 13 9.41 -10.04 -0.09
N PHE A 14 8.15 -10.27 0.32
CA PHE A 14 7.66 -9.76 1.61
C PHE A 14 8.30 -10.46 2.82
N ARG A 15 8.72 -11.72 2.68
CA ARG A 15 9.44 -12.44 3.75
C ARG A 15 10.81 -11.81 4.03
N LYS A 16 11.50 -11.27 3.02
CA LYS A 16 12.78 -10.56 3.20
C LYS A 16 12.70 -9.32 4.08
N VAL A 17 11.51 -8.73 4.18
CA VAL A 17 11.22 -7.56 5.04
C VAL A 17 10.34 -7.92 6.23
N ASN A 18 10.27 -9.22 6.59
CA ASN A 18 9.47 -9.75 7.70
C ASN A 18 7.98 -9.34 7.67
N CYS A 19 7.41 -9.16 6.47
CA CYS A 19 6.03 -8.74 6.27
C CYS A 19 5.17 -9.87 5.71
N VAL A 20 5.17 -11.02 6.40
CA VAL A 20 4.35 -12.18 6.06
C VAL A 20 3.66 -12.69 7.31
N SER A 21 2.38 -13.04 7.20
CA SER A 21 1.62 -13.74 8.25
C SER A 21 1.51 -15.22 7.92
N GLU A 22 1.34 -16.06 8.93
CA GLU A 22 1.03 -17.48 8.73
C GLU A 22 -0.43 -17.71 8.31
N ARG A 23 -1.32 -16.74 8.58
CA ARG A 23 -2.76 -16.89 8.39
C ARG A 23 -3.27 -16.20 7.14
N ASP A 24 -2.83 -14.98 6.88
CA ASP A 24 -3.38 -14.19 5.80
C ASP A 24 -2.37 -13.27 5.13
N ASN A 25 -2.22 -13.41 3.81
CA ASN A 25 -1.43 -12.51 2.98
C ASN A 25 -2.19 -12.24 1.68
N CYS A 26 -2.81 -11.07 1.61
CA CYS A 26 -3.46 -10.57 0.41
C CYS A 26 -2.51 -9.64 -0.33
N ILE A 27 -1.74 -10.20 -1.27
CA ILE A 27 -0.75 -9.46 -2.04
C ILE A 27 -1.35 -8.95 -3.36
N ILE A 28 -1.20 -7.65 -3.60
CA ILE A 28 -1.64 -6.98 -4.83
C ILE A 28 -0.53 -6.09 -5.39
N GLY A 29 -0.50 -5.97 -6.71
CA GLY A 29 0.29 -4.98 -7.41
C GLY A 29 -0.53 -3.75 -7.75
N THR A 30 0.07 -2.57 -7.58
CA THR A 30 -0.62 -1.29 -7.69
C THR A 30 0.18 -0.25 -8.46
N ILE A 31 -0.52 0.77 -8.94
CA ILE A 31 0.02 2.01 -9.49
C ILE A 31 -0.18 3.11 -8.44
N VAL A 32 0.86 3.86 -8.11
CA VAL A 32 0.78 4.97 -7.16
C VAL A 32 0.03 6.14 -7.80
N ASP A 33 -0.94 6.73 -7.09
CA ASP A 33 -1.78 7.83 -7.57
C ASP A 33 -1.63 9.08 -6.70
N ILE A 34 -0.58 9.84 -6.98
CA ILE A 34 -0.25 11.08 -6.25
C ILE A 34 -1.34 12.14 -6.43
N SER A 35 -2.02 12.16 -7.58
CA SER A 35 -3.06 13.15 -7.91
C SER A 35 -4.29 13.09 -6.99
N LYS A 36 -4.46 11.97 -6.30
CA LYS A 36 -5.56 11.71 -5.35
C LYS A 36 -5.08 11.63 -3.90
N CYS A 37 -3.78 11.76 -3.65
CA CYS A 37 -3.24 11.80 -2.29
C CYS A 37 -3.52 13.18 -1.69
N LYS A 38 -3.93 13.19 -0.42
CA LYS A 38 -3.78 14.39 0.42
C LYS A 38 -2.47 14.25 1.18
N GLU A 39 -1.51 15.10 0.85
CA GLU A 39 -0.39 15.35 1.74
C GLU A 39 -0.94 15.98 3.03
N ALA A 40 -0.41 15.57 4.17
CA ALA A 40 -0.82 16.07 5.47
C ALA A 40 -0.33 17.51 5.68
N ASN A 41 -0.90 18.49 4.97
CA ASN A 41 -0.55 19.90 5.15
C ASN A 41 -1.53 20.68 6.04
N ASP A 42 -2.70 20.13 6.41
CA ASP A 42 -3.68 20.85 7.25
C ASP A 42 -4.18 20.07 8.49
N ALA A 43 -3.90 18.77 8.63
CA ALA A 43 -4.46 17.94 9.71
C ALA A 43 -3.65 17.99 11.03
N ILE A 44 -2.42 18.51 10.99
CA ILE A 44 -1.50 18.52 12.15
C ILE A 44 -1.97 19.53 13.21
N LEU A 45 -2.68 20.61 12.85
CA LEU A 45 -3.22 21.56 13.83
C LEU A 45 -4.50 21.06 14.53
N GLY A 46 -5.29 20.19 13.88
CA GLY A 46 -6.58 19.73 14.40
C GLY A 46 -6.53 18.48 15.29
N MET A 47 -5.54 17.61 15.07
CA MET A 47 -5.43 16.31 15.77
C MET A 47 -4.59 16.37 17.05
N ALA A 48 -3.97 17.52 17.37
CA ALA A 48 -3.31 17.73 18.67
C ALA A 48 -4.28 17.67 19.88
N ALA A 49 -5.60 17.70 19.63
CA ALA A 49 -6.64 17.70 20.67
C ALA A 49 -7.29 16.32 20.92
N LEU A 50 -7.02 15.30 20.09
CA LEU A 50 -7.69 13.99 20.22
C LEU A 50 -6.65 12.87 20.38
N GLY A 51 -6.20 12.71 21.63
CA GLY A 51 -5.80 11.44 22.24
C GLY A 51 -5.04 10.46 21.35
N ALA A 52 -3.72 10.59 21.38
CA ALA A 52 -2.76 9.64 20.84
C ALA A 52 -3.06 8.20 21.29
N VAL A 53 -3.43 7.35 20.33
CA VAL A 53 -3.06 5.94 20.37
C VAL A 53 -1.96 5.74 19.32
N GLY A 54 -0.74 6.11 19.69
CA GLY A 54 0.48 5.61 19.04
C GLY A 54 1.20 6.50 18.01
N TYR A 55 0.62 7.59 17.49
CA TYR A 55 1.39 8.46 16.58
C TYR A 55 2.31 9.36 17.41
N ILE A 56 3.61 9.02 17.45
CA ILE A 56 4.62 9.86 18.06
C ILE A 56 4.90 11.06 17.13
N VAL A 57 3.93 11.98 17.07
CA VAL A 57 4.06 13.27 16.39
C VAL A 57 5.20 14.03 17.08
N GLY A 58 6.36 14.10 16.42
CA GLY A 58 7.53 14.86 16.90
C GLY A 58 8.78 14.06 17.31
N SER A 59 8.73 12.72 17.33
CA SER A 59 9.96 11.92 17.52
C SER A 59 10.72 11.70 16.21
N ALA A 60 12.02 11.40 16.32
CA ALA A 60 12.84 10.99 15.17
C ALA A 60 12.19 9.82 14.40
N VAL A 61 11.61 8.85 15.11
CA VAL A 61 10.92 7.69 14.52
C VAL A 61 9.71 8.10 13.67
N GLY A 62 8.92 9.09 14.13
CA GLY A 62 7.80 9.62 13.36
C GLY A 62 8.26 10.32 12.08
N ARG A 63 9.33 11.13 12.18
CA ARG A 63 9.91 11.84 11.02
C ARG A 63 10.53 10.88 10.00
N ASP A 64 11.23 9.85 10.46
CA ASP A 64 11.83 8.83 9.58
C ASP A 64 10.74 8.05 8.83
N LYS A 65 9.62 7.72 9.50
CA LYS A 65 8.49 7.03 8.88
C LYS A 65 7.73 7.94 7.91
N ASP A 66 7.53 9.21 8.24
CA ASP A 66 6.94 10.19 7.33
C ASP A 66 7.81 10.35 6.07
N GLN A 67 9.15 10.38 6.22
CA GLN A 67 10.10 10.43 5.11
C GLN A 67 10.11 9.13 4.29
N GLN A 68 10.06 7.95 4.92
CA GLN A 68 9.90 6.67 4.20
C GLN A 68 8.59 6.62 3.42
N THR A 69 7.55 7.25 3.95
CA THR A 69 6.22 7.29 3.33
C THR A 69 6.20 8.21 2.12
N SER A 70 6.84 9.38 2.22
CA SER A 70 6.98 10.28 1.07
C SER A 70 7.74 9.62 -0.07
N ARG A 71 8.74 8.77 0.24
CA ARG A 71 9.50 8.02 -0.76
C ARG A 71 8.64 7.07 -1.60
N ILE A 72 7.46 6.63 -1.13
CA ILE A 72 6.55 5.81 -1.95
C ILE A 72 6.14 6.56 -3.22
N TYR A 73 5.97 7.88 -3.13
CA TYR A 73 5.56 8.74 -4.24
C TYR A 73 6.67 8.99 -5.26
N ASP A 74 7.92 8.62 -4.97
CA ASP A 74 9.01 8.63 -5.95
C ASP A 74 8.88 7.48 -6.96
N PHE A 75 7.95 6.54 -6.74
CA PHE A 75 7.77 5.34 -7.56
C PHE A 75 6.38 5.31 -8.21
N MET A 76 6.33 4.79 -9.43
CA MET A 76 5.07 4.61 -10.16
C MET A 76 4.29 3.37 -9.72
N TYR A 77 4.97 2.36 -9.19
CA TYR A 77 4.41 1.05 -8.89
C TYR A 77 4.77 0.60 -7.48
N ALA A 78 3.89 -0.19 -6.86
CA ALA A 78 4.15 -0.81 -5.58
C ALA A 78 3.54 -2.23 -5.50
N LEU A 79 4.12 -3.09 -4.68
CA LEU A 79 3.46 -4.26 -4.13
C LEU A 79 2.91 -3.91 -2.76
N ILE A 80 1.69 -4.34 -2.48
CA ILE A 80 1.04 -4.17 -1.18
C ILE A 80 0.65 -5.54 -0.65
N ASN A 81 1.05 -5.86 0.59
CA ASN A 81 0.59 -7.05 1.31
C ASN A 81 -0.29 -6.63 2.48
N PHE A 82 -1.56 -7.01 2.42
CA PHE A 82 -2.47 -6.91 3.56
C PHE A 82 -2.38 -8.19 4.38
N THR A 83 -1.96 -8.05 5.63
CA THR A 83 -1.81 -9.15 6.59
C THR A 83 -2.88 -9.06 7.69
N ASP A 84 -2.83 -9.95 8.66
CA ASP A 84 -3.67 -9.90 9.86
C ASP A 84 -3.28 -8.78 10.85
N THR A 85 -2.04 -8.27 10.79
CA THR A 85 -1.55 -7.25 11.72
C THR A 85 -1.46 -5.85 11.11
N GLY A 86 -1.36 -5.76 9.79
CA GLY A 86 -1.21 -4.49 9.10
C GLY A 86 -0.96 -4.61 7.61
N VAL A 87 -0.47 -3.54 7.01
CA VAL A 87 -0.25 -3.39 5.58
C VAL A 87 1.21 -3.03 5.31
N GLY A 88 1.89 -3.89 4.55
CA GLY A 88 3.23 -3.63 4.05
C GLY A 88 3.21 -3.15 2.61
N ILE A 89 4.05 -2.16 2.30
CA ILE A 89 4.14 -1.54 0.99
C ILE A 89 5.59 -1.55 0.55
N ILE A 90 5.88 -2.22 -0.56
CA ILE A 90 7.20 -2.24 -1.19
C ILE A 90 7.10 -1.50 -2.53
N PRO A 91 7.71 -0.32 -2.66
CA PRO A 91 7.81 0.35 -3.95
C PRO A 91 8.60 -0.48 -4.96
N LEU A 92 8.28 -0.33 -6.24
CA LEU A 92 8.94 -1.03 -7.33
C LEU A 92 9.64 -0.02 -8.25
N GLN A 93 10.94 -0.21 -8.45
CA GLN A 93 11.72 0.55 -9.41
C GLN A 93 11.70 -0.11 -10.78
N GLY A 94 11.64 0.71 -11.83
CA GLY A 94 11.73 0.26 -13.21
C GLY A 94 10.83 1.10 -14.11
N GLY A 95 10.46 0.56 -15.27
CA GLY A 95 9.71 1.30 -16.29
C GLY A 95 8.64 0.47 -16.96
N GLY A 96 7.64 1.15 -17.50
CA GLY A 96 6.53 0.54 -18.22
C GLY A 96 5.27 1.39 -18.14
N MET A 97 4.23 0.95 -18.84
CA MET A 97 2.88 1.51 -18.72
C MET A 97 1.98 0.68 -17.80
N LYS A 98 2.42 -0.53 -17.42
CA LYS A 98 1.68 -1.48 -16.58
C LYS A 98 2.67 -2.28 -15.73
N ILE A 99 2.15 -2.92 -14.69
CA ILE A 99 2.94 -3.77 -13.82
C ILE A 99 3.48 -4.97 -14.60
N ASN A 100 4.80 -5.14 -14.59
CA ASN A 100 5.49 -6.25 -15.26
C ASN A 100 6.64 -6.75 -14.36
N PRO A 101 6.53 -7.97 -13.80
CA PRO A 101 7.57 -8.59 -12.97
C PRO A 101 8.96 -8.65 -13.60
N GLU A 102 9.07 -8.73 -14.92
CA GLU A 102 10.36 -8.80 -15.61
C GLU A 102 11.09 -7.45 -15.70
N LYS A 103 10.37 -6.34 -15.51
CA LYS A 103 10.89 -4.97 -15.70
C LYS A 103 10.94 -4.16 -14.41
N LEU A 104 10.48 -4.75 -13.32
CA LEU A 104 10.29 -4.06 -12.05
C LEU A 104 11.07 -4.80 -10.97
N THR A 105 11.75 -4.04 -10.11
CA THR A 105 12.56 -4.56 -9.02
C THR A 105 12.05 -3.99 -7.70
N PRO A 106 11.84 -4.82 -6.66
CA PRO A 106 11.47 -4.32 -5.33
C PRO A 106 12.55 -3.43 -4.71
N VAL A 107 12.13 -2.31 -4.12
CA VAL A 107 13.00 -1.34 -3.45
C VAL A 107 12.87 -1.51 -1.95
N TYR A 108 13.67 -2.43 -1.39
CA TYR A 108 13.56 -2.86 -0.01
C TYR A 108 13.85 -1.78 1.02
N ASP A 109 14.73 -0.83 0.71
CA ASP A 109 15.08 0.29 1.60
C ASP A 109 13.98 1.38 1.65
N ALA A 110 13.01 1.33 0.73
CA ALA A 110 11.82 2.16 0.73
C ALA A 110 10.56 1.39 1.22
N PHE A 111 10.74 0.19 1.75
CA PHE A 111 9.65 -0.55 2.38
C PHE A 111 9.09 0.22 3.58
N VAL A 112 7.77 0.22 3.70
CA VAL A 112 7.07 0.71 4.89
C VAL A 112 6.01 -0.29 5.35
N PHE A 113 5.81 -0.36 6.66
CA PHE A 113 4.76 -1.15 7.27
C PHE A 113 3.89 -0.28 8.19
N TYR A 114 2.58 -0.49 8.10
CA TYR A 114 1.57 0.16 8.93
C TYR A 114 0.74 -0.87 9.67
N TYR A 115 0.77 -0.81 11.00
CA TYR A 115 -0.19 -1.56 11.81
C TYR A 115 -1.60 -1.01 11.63
N TYR A 116 -2.61 -1.86 11.78
CA TYR A 116 -4.02 -1.39 11.70
C TYR A 116 -4.36 -0.26 12.68
N GLN A 117 -3.71 -0.22 13.84
CA GLN A 117 -3.87 0.88 14.83
C GLN A 117 -3.34 2.24 14.34
N GLU A 118 -2.43 2.25 13.36
CA GLU A 118 -1.87 3.48 12.78
C GLU A 118 -2.73 4.02 11.62
N MET A 119 -3.80 3.31 11.27
CA MET A 119 -4.68 3.62 10.14
C MET A 119 -6.08 3.99 10.62
N THR A 120 -6.65 5.04 10.03
CA THR A 120 -8.04 5.46 10.27
C THR A 120 -9.02 4.79 9.31
N GLY A 121 -8.53 4.24 8.20
CA GLY A 121 -9.36 3.45 7.31
C GLY A 121 -8.67 2.98 6.04
N ILE A 122 -9.23 1.94 5.43
CA ILE A 122 -8.87 1.42 4.12
C ILE A 122 -10.14 1.41 3.28
N THR A 123 -10.06 1.88 2.04
CA THR A 123 -11.19 1.85 1.11
C THR A 123 -10.79 1.32 -0.26
N PHE A 124 -11.68 0.52 -0.86
CA PHE A 124 -11.58 0.04 -2.23
C PHE A 124 -12.80 0.53 -3.01
N LYS A 125 -12.64 1.56 -3.83
CA LYS A 125 -13.73 2.15 -4.63
C LYS A 125 -13.53 1.87 -6.12
N ASN A 126 -14.61 1.83 -6.90
CA ASN A 126 -14.45 1.78 -8.36
C ASN A 126 -13.67 3.00 -8.84
N TYR A 127 -12.70 2.80 -9.71
CA TYR A 127 -11.93 3.90 -10.27
C TYR A 127 -12.86 4.86 -11.02
N MET A 128 -12.74 6.16 -10.73
CA MET A 128 -13.67 7.21 -11.18
C MET A 128 -15.15 6.91 -10.89
N GLY A 129 -15.45 6.09 -9.88
CA GLY A 129 -16.81 5.72 -9.48
C GLY A 129 -17.51 4.70 -10.38
N LEU A 130 -16.97 4.39 -11.56
CA LEU A 130 -17.69 3.65 -12.60
C LEU A 130 -16.96 2.38 -13.05
N ARG A 131 -15.63 2.41 -13.11
CA ARG A 131 -14.84 1.32 -13.68
C ARG A 131 -14.66 0.21 -12.64
N LYS A 132 -15.45 -0.87 -12.74
CA LYS A 132 -15.40 -2.01 -11.81
C LYS A 132 -14.11 -2.83 -11.91
N SER A 133 -13.46 -2.82 -13.08
CA SER A 133 -12.22 -3.57 -13.33
C SER A 133 -10.98 -2.98 -12.66
N VAL A 134 -11.06 -1.74 -12.15
CA VAL A 134 -9.97 -1.04 -11.48
C VAL A 134 -10.51 -0.45 -10.18
N LYS A 135 -9.78 -0.64 -9.09
CA LYS A 135 -10.13 -0.07 -7.79
C LYS A 135 -9.15 1.03 -7.44
N ALA A 136 -9.69 2.17 -7.03
CA ALA A 136 -8.95 3.15 -6.24
C ALA A 136 -8.83 2.60 -4.82
N VAL A 137 -7.60 2.45 -4.36
CA VAL A 137 -7.22 1.96 -3.04
C VAL A 137 -6.70 3.14 -2.25
N THR A 138 -7.35 3.47 -1.13
CA THR A 138 -6.90 4.55 -0.24
C THR A 138 -6.68 4.00 1.15
N ILE A 139 -5.49 4.24 1.69
CA ILE A 139 -5.11 3.94 3.07
C ILE A 139 -4.96 5.29 3.79
N SER A 140 -5.89 5.57 4.71
CA SER A 140 -5.87 6.78 5.54
C SER A 140 -5.13 6.49 6.83
N LEU A 141 -4.14 7.32 7.15
CA LEU A 141 -3.30 7.20 8.33
C LEU A 141 -3.84 8.07 9.48
N ALA A 142 -3.48 7.73 10.72
CA ALA A 142 -3.90 8.48 11.91
C ALA A 142 -3.35 9.91 11.97
N ASN A 143 -2.23 10.18 11.31
CA ASN A 143 -1.67 11.53 11.15
C ASN A 143 -2.39 12.38 10.09
N GLY A 144 -3.43 11.85 9.43
CA GLY A 144 -4.18 12.54 8.38
C GLY A 144 -3.60 12.39 6.97
N ALA A 145 -2.45 11.75 6.79
CA ALA A 145 -1.92 11.44 5.47
C ALA A 145 -2.74 10.34 4.77
N GLN A 146 -2.75 10.35 3.44
CA GLN A 146 -3.45 9.34 2.63
C GLN A 146 -2.55 8.75 1.55
N LEU A 147 -2.40 7.44 1.58
CA LEU A 147 -1.71 6.68 0.53
C LEU A 147 -2.75 6.24 -0.50
N CYS A 148 -2.64 6.73 -1.73
CA CYS A 148 -3.59 6.41 -2.80
C CYS A 148 -2.91 5.61 -3.91
N PHE A 149 -3.58 4.53 -4.32
CA PHE A 149 -3.13 3.63 -5.35
C PHE A 149 -4.30 3.23 -6.26
N ASN A 150 -3.96 2.66 -7.42
CA ASN A 150 -4.90 2.02 -8.31
C ASN A 150 -4.49 0.57 -8.55
N ALA A 151 -5.45 -0.35 -8.44
CA ALA A 151 -5.21 -1.78 -8.61
C ALA A 151 -6.26 -2.38 -9.56
N ASN A 152 -5.81 -3.18 -10.53
CA ASN A 152 -6.71 -3.96 -11.37
C ASN A 152 -7.33 -5.10 -10.53
N MET A 153 -8.62 -5.38 -10.74
CA MET A 153 -9.27 -6.57 -10.16
C MET A 153 -8.61 -7.86 -10.66
N GLU A 154 -8.22 -7.85 -11.94
CA GLU A 154 -7.52 -8.94 -12.61
C GLU A 154 -6.33 -8.35 -13.35
N GLU A 155 -5.14 -8.91 -13.11
CA GLU A 155 -3.91 -8.49 -13.77
C GLU A 155 -3.25 -9.72 -14.40
N LYS A 156 -3.03 -9.69 -15.72
CA LYS A 156 -2.50 -10.86 -16.45
C LYS A 156 -1.07 -11.20 -16.03
N THR A 157 -0.29 -10.20 -15.67
CA THR A 157 1.09 -10.38 -15.20
C THR A 157 1.15 -10.84 -13.75
N LEU A 158 0.06 -10.71 -12.99
CA LEU A 158 -0.08 -11.11 -11.58
C LEU A 158 -1.40 -11.90 -11.37
N PRO A 159 -1.57 -13.10 -11.95
CA PRO A 159 -2.86 -13.79 -11.93
C PRO A 159 -3.40 -14.08 -10.52
N TYR A 160 -2.50 -14.29 -9.56
CA TYR A 160 -2.86 -14.56 -8.15
C TYR A 160 -3.56 -13.39 -7.46
N GLN A 161 -3.40 -12.16 -7.96
CA GLN A 161 -3.99 -10.95 -7.37
C GLN A 161 -5.52 -10.98 -7.37
N GLN A 162 -6.15 -11.70 -8.30
CA GLN A 162 -7.63 -11.75 -8.38
C GLN A 162 -8.27 -12.24 -7.08
N ASN A 163 -7.68 -13.26 -6.45
CA ASN A 163 -8.16 -13.80 -5.18
C ASN A 163 -8.02 -12.77 -4.06
N ALA A 164 -6.86 -12.10 -3.98
CA ALA A 164 -6.61 -11.05 -3.01
C ALA A 164 -7.56 -9.86 -3.21
N MET A 165 -7.72 -9.37 -4.45
CA MET A 165 -8.61 -8.26 -4.78
C MET A 165 -10.06 -8.57 -4.44
N THR A 166 -10.53 -9.79 -4.70
CA THR A 166 -11.92 -10.19 -4.36
C THR A 166 -12.16 -10.11 -2.86
N ARG A 167 -11.22 -10.61 -2.05
CA ARG A 167 -11.30 -10.57 -0.59
C ARG A 167 -11.21 -9.16 -0.03
N LEU A 168 -10.25 -8.38 -0.52
CA LEU A 168 -10.03 -7.00 -0.09
C LEU A 168 -11.23 -6.11 -0.43
N VAL A 169 -11.80 -6.27 -1.63
CA VAL A 169 -12.99 -5.53 -2.04
C VAL A 169 -14.20 -5.93 -1.20
N ALA A 170 -14.42 -7.22 -0.93
CA ALA A 170 -15.50 -7.65 -0.04
C ALA A 170 -15.37 -7.08 1.38
N THR A 171 -14.15 -6.87 1.85
CA THR A 171 -13.86 -6.39 3.21
C THR A 171 -13.92 -4.86 3.32
N TYR A 172 -13.41 -4.14 2.31
CA TYR A 172 -13.12 -2.70 2.38
C TYR A 172 -13.87 -1.86 1.35
N GLN A 173 -14.74 -2.44 0.52
CA GLN A 173 -15.59 -1.64 -0.36
C GLN A 173 -16.67 -0.94 0.46
N LYS A 174 -16.58 0.39 0.51
CA LYS A 174 -17.54 1.30 1.13
C LYS A 174 -17.95 2.37 0.12
#